data_AF-A0A962Y0B7-F1
#
_entry.id   AF-A0A962Y0B7-F1
#
_cell.length_a   1.000
_cell.length_b   1.000
_cell.length_c   1.000
_cell.angle_alpha   90.00
_cell.angle_beta   90.00
_cell.angle_gamma   90.00
#
_symmetry.space_group_name_H-M   'P 1'
#
loop_
_entity.id
_entity.type
_entity.pdbx_description
1 polymer ?
#
loop_
_entity_poly.entity_id
_entity_poly.type
_entity_poly.pdbx_seq_one_letter_code
_entity_poly.pdbx_strand_id
1 'polypeptide(L)' 'MATRTFKIPNGAELTLSSDELEPSDLILAQVLLELAAEQGRVEVTVSEEELARRLVAKGYDPRTGRPLH' A
#
# COMPACT_ATOMS: atom_id res chain seq x y z
N MET A 1 10.97 6.57 -12.57
CA MET A 1 10.25 7.16 -11.43
C MET A 1 8.82 6.66 -11.33
N ALA A 2 8.53 5.84 -10.33
CA ALA A 2 7.17 5.55 -9.88
C ALA A 2 6.79 6.59 -8.80
N THR A 3 5.56 7.11 -8.87
CA THR A 3 5.04 8.08 -7.90
C THR A 3 3.60 7.74 -7.55
N ARG A 4 3.24 7.92 -6.28
CA ARG A 4 1.89 7.64 -5.80
C ARG A 4 1.50 8.55 -4.64
N THR A 5 0.35 9.20 -4.79
CA THR A 5 -0.23 10.08 -3.77
C THR A 5 -1.53 9.48 -3.25
N PHE A 6 -1.72 9.48 -1.93
CA PHE A 6 -2.94 8.98 -1.29
C PHE A 6 -3.20 9.70 0.04
N LYS A 7 -4.44 9.61 0.53
CA LYS A 7 -4.84 10.12 1.84
C LYS A 7 -4.72 9.03 2.90
N ILE A 8 -4.13 9.37 4.03
CA ILE A 8 -4.11 8.51 5.22
C ILE A 8 -5.29 8.85 6.15
N PRO A 9 -5.71 7.94 7.06
CA PRO A 9 -6.90 8.09 7.91
C PRO A 9 -6.98 9.39 8.74
N ASN A 10 -5.84 10.00 9.08
CA ASN A 10 -5.80 11.27 9.80
C ASN A 10 -6.08 12.51 8.90
N GLY A 11 -6.40 12.30 7.62
CA GLY A 11 -6.72 13.33 6.65
C GLY A 11 -5.50 13.93 5.93
N ALA A 12 -4.28 13.55 6.29
CA ALA A 12 -3.08 14.01 5.60
C ALA A 12 -2.90 13.33 4.23
N GLU A 13 -2.28 14.05 3.30
CA GLU A 13 -1.85 13.50 2.01
C GLU A 13 -0.38 13.09 2.09
N LEU A 14 -0.10 11.88 1.61
CA LEU A 14 1.23 11.29 1.57
C LEU A 14 1.58 10.98 0.12
N THR A 15 2.78 11.38 -0.31
CA THR A 15 3.33 11.07 -1.63
C THR A 15 4.56 10.19 -1.48
N LEU A 16 4.52 9.02 -2.11
CA LEU A 16 5.66 8.13 -2.27
C LEU A 16 6.23 8.30 -3.67
N SER A 17 7.54 8.46 -3.78
CA SER A 17 8.24 8.53 -5.07
C SER A 17 9.54 7.73 -5.00
N SER A 18 9.81 6.93 -6.02
CA SER A 18 11.05 6.16 -6.13
C SER A 18 11.45 5.98 -7.60
N ASP A 19 12.74 6.02 -7.87
CA ASP A 19 13.30 5.64 -9.17
C ASP A 19 13.66 4.16 -9.26
N GLU A 20 13.75 3.47 -8.12
CA GLU A 20 14.18 2.08 -8.02
C GLU A 20 13.02 1.11 -7.89
N LEU A 21 11.90 1.56 -7.32
CA LEU A 21 10.74 0.72 -7.04
C LEU A 21 9.72 0.75 -8.18
N GLU A 22 9.07 -0.39 -8.39
CA GLU A 22 7.98 -0.50 -9.33
C GLU A 22 6.69 0.12 -8.75
N PRO A 23 5.72 0.52 -9.59
CA PRO A 23 4.42 1.01 -9.12
C PRO A 23 3.70 0.05 -8.17
N SER A 24 3.89 -1.26 -8.35
CA SER A 24 3.39 -2.34 -7.50
C SER A 24 3.98 -2.30 -6.09
N ASP A 25 5.28 -2.02 -5.96
CA ASP A 25 5.95 -1.87 -4.66
C ASP A 25 5.39 -0.65 -3.91
N LEU A 26 5.10 0.44 -4.63
CA LEU A 26 4.48 1.63 -4.03
C LEU A 26 3.05 1.38 -3.53
N ILE A 27 2.34 0.42 -4.11
CA ILE A 27 1.02 -0.01 -3.62
C ILE A 27 1.16 -0.76 -2.31
N LEU A 28 2.10 -1.70 -2.24
CA LEU A 28 2.36 -2.42 -1.01
C LEU A 28 2.76 -1.45 0.10
N ALA A 29 3.65 -0.50 -0.20
CA ALA A 29 4.02 0.56 0.73
C ALA A 29 2.82 1.42 1.16
N GLN A 30 1.94 1.80 0.24
CA GLN A 30 0.68 2.48 0.59
C GLN A 30 -0.16 1.66 1.58
N VAL A 31 -0.39 0.37 1.29
CA VAL A 31 -1.24 -0.48 2.14
C VAL A 31 -0.66 -0.62 3.55
N LEU A 32 0.66 -0.79 3.66
CA LEU A 32 1.34 -0.86 4.96
C LEU A 32 1.24 0.46 5.73
N LEU A 33 1.35 1.60 5.05
CA LEU A 33 1.19 2.92 5.67
C LEU A 33 -0.24 3.20 6.11
N GLU A 34 -1.24 2.80 5.31
CA GLU A 34 -2.66 2.88 5.69
C GLU A 34 -2.91 2.03 6.94
N LEU A 35 -2.39 0.80 6.99
CA LEU A 35 -2.50 -0.08 8.16
C LEU A 35 -1.80 0.49 9.40
N ALA A 36 -0.59 1.04 9.26
CA ALA A 36 0.14 1.69 10.35
C ALA A 36 -0.67 2.84 10.95
N ALA A 37 -1.25 3.68 10.08
CA ALA A 37 -2.09 4.80 10.49
C ALA A 37 -3.40 4.36 11.15
N GLU A 38 -4.06 3.31 10.66
CA GLU A 38 -5.26 2.72 11.28
C GLU A 38 -4.97 2.11 12.65
N GLN A 39 -3.84 1.41 12.80
CA GLN A 39 -3.44 0.78 14.06
C GLN A 39 -2.84 1.77 15.07
N GLY A 40 -2.47 2.98 14.63
CA GLY A 40 -1.75 3.96 15.45
C GLY A 40 -0.38 3.45 15.90
N ARG A 41 0.26 2.59 15.10
CA ARG A 41 1.53 1.91 15.42
C ARG A 41 2.49 1.99 14.26
N VAL A 42 3.78 2.10 14.57
CA VAL A 42 4.86 2.07 13.56
C VAL A 42 5.06 0.65 13.03
N GLU A 43 4.88 -0.34 13.89
CA GLU A 43 4.91 -1.75 13.52
C GLU A 43 3.50 -2.22 13.17
N VAL A 44 3.37 -2.80 11.97
CA VAL A 44 2.11 -3.34 11.46
C VAL A 44 2.14 -4.85 11.58
N THR A 45 1.19 -5.39 12.33
CA THR A 45 0.87 -6.83 12.27
C THR A 45 -0.42 -6.99 11.49
N VAL A 46 -0.39 -7.79 10.43
CA VAL A 46 -1.53 -8.05 9.55
C VAL A 46 -1.48 -9.50 9.07
N SER A 47 -2.64 -10.14 8.92
CA SER A 47 -2.69 -11.47 8.32
C SER A 47 -2.46 -11.39 6.82
N GLU A 48 -1.92 -12.46 6.23
CA GLU A 48 -1.74 -12.54 4.78
C GLU A 48 -3.07 -12.36 4.03
N GLU A 49 -4.16 -12.90 4.57
CA GLU A 49 -5.51 -12.74 4.00
C GLU A 49 -5.97 -11.29 3.97
N GLU A 50 -5.73 -10.52 5.04
CA GLU A 50 -6.12 -9.12 5.09
C GLU A 50 -5.25 -8.27 4.15
N LEU A 51 -3.95 -8.54 4.13
CA LEU A 51 -3.05 -7.89 3.17
C LEU A 51 -3.48 -8.18 1.73
N ALA A 52 -3.79 -9.43 1.42
CA ALA A 52 -4.26 -9.84 0.10
C ALA A 52 -5.58 -9.17 -0.30
N ARG A 53 -6.55 -9.09 0.63
CA ARG A 53 -7.82 -8.37 0.40
C ARG A 53 -7.59 -6.91 0.05
N ARG A 54 -6.69 -6.23 0.76
CA ARG A 54 -6.38 -4.81 0.51
C ARG A 54 -5.66 -4.59 -0.82
N LEU A 55 -4.72 -5.47 -1.19
CA LEU A 55 -4.06 -5.41 -2.50
C LEU A 55 -5.07 -5.58 -3.64
N VAL A 56 -5.97 -6.56 -3.54
CA VAL A 56 -7.05 -6.78 -4.51
C VAL A 56 -7.96 -5.55 -4.62
N ALA A 57 -8.31 -4.93 -3.49
CA ALA A 57 -9.12 -3.70 -3.47
C ALA A 57 -8.43 -2.50 -4.15
N LYS A 58 -7.08 -2.49 -4.22
CA LYS A 58 -6.30 -1.50 -4.98
C LYS A 58 -6.09 -1.91 -6.45
N GLY A 59 -6.61 -3.06 -6.87
CA GLY A 59 -6.48 -3.59 -8.23
C GLY A 59 -5.19 -4.37 -8.48
N TYR A 60 -4.58 -4.95 -7.45
CA TYR A 60 -3.32 -5.70 -7.58
C TYR A 60 -3.47 -7.15 -7.12
N ASP A 61 -2.83 -8.06 -7.85
CA ASP A 61 -2.74 -9.47 -7.54
C ASP A 61 -1.76 -9.67 -6.37
N PRO A 62 -2.20 -10.28 -5.26
CA PRO A 62 -1.40 -10.38 -4.05
C PRO A 62 -0.27 -11.41 -4.12
N ARG A 63 -0.25 -12.28 -5.14
CA ARG A 63 0.80 -13.28 -5.35
C ARG A 63 1.90 -12.79 -6.27
N THR A 64 1.52 -11.99 -7.27
CA THR A 64 2.42 -11.56 -8.34
C THR A 64 2.78 -10.08 -8.25
N GLY A 65 2.07 -9.30 -7.44
CA GLY A 65 2.21 -7.86 -7.37
C GLY A 65 1.75 -7.13 -8.64
N ARG A 66 1.13 -7.82 -9.60
CA ARG A 66 0.74 -7.24 -10.89
C ARG A 66 -0.66 -6.62 -10.82
N PRO A 67 -0.97 -5.60 -11.64
CA PRO A 67 -2.33 -5.12 -11.79
C PRO A 67 -3.27 -6.25 -12.24
N LEU A 68 -4.48 -6.28 -11.66
CA LEU A 68 -5.51 -7.27 -12.01
C LEU A 68 -6.18 -6.94 -13.35
N HIS A 69 -6.20 -5.67 -13.77
CA HIS A 69 -6.72 -5.19 -15.06
C HIS A 69 -6.02 -3.90 -15.50
#